data_AF-A0A1V8TSQ1-F1
#
_entry.id   AF-A0A1V8TSQ1-F1
#
_cell.length_a   1.000
_cell.length_b   1.000
_cell.length_c   1.000
_cell.angle_alpha   90.00
_cell.angle_beta   90.00
_cell.angle_gamma   90.00
#
_symmetry.space_group_name_H-M   'P 1'
#
loop_
_entity.id
_entity.type
_entity.pdbx_description
1 polymer ?
#
loop_
_entity_poly.entity_id
_entity_poly.type
_entity_poly.pdbx_seq_one_letter_code
_entity_poly.pdbx_strand_id
1 'polypeptide(L)'
;MEDHDAVHSTASLPWSADPRAQRLLTQLQIAYPIILLVLFIAAFTIQSILTARNDNDDTIQSDQLGPGGKPLPKKHKKEDTKSQAADFSKTRKLLFIGLQAGVLLSLCGNIGLVIVHALVGREDRWWCGQAPTIYLIGSFMVYALLQITLIDTKPSPTSAHLITWSVATVMETILLGASFAVYTHEHRQPKVGDPHGGELEREMTEWEITEVTLDLVRVILLIALGAFYVLFTYLKAVTRKRAASDEEERQGLLAGAHQGNGSAEHGGVNGYGATNGKPSGPHHEVPAGWEKPKETPSRSWWEYIRAYGMFIPYIWPYKDRKLQVYFVLCFTIVIIQRGIQIAVPIQAGNITRILAGGDGPVQMPWQAISLYITFRIFQGSNGLLGAARQVLWIPIEQYSYRELSVAAFEHVHQLSLEFHLGKKTGEVLSALGKGSSLNTFLESITFNVLPMLVDLGLAIVYFLIFFDAYYALVIAVVTFWYIYITIRMAAWRADIRRQATNASREEDAVKNDSMTSYETVKYFNAEEYEFNRYREAL
;
A
#
# COMPACT_ATOMS: atom_id res chain seq x y z
N MET A 1 10.96 29.85 38.04
CA MET A 1 11.70 28.74 38.68
C MET A 1 10.66 27.74 39.19
N GLU A 2 9.92 27.18 38.23
CA GLU A 2 9.06 26.00 38.39
C GLU A 2 9.43 25.13 37.18
N ASP A 3 10.19 24.08 37.49
CA ASP A 3 10.45 22.86 36.74
C ASP A 3 10.39 22.87 35.20
N HIS A 4 11.52 23.25 34.60
CA HIS A 4 11.91 22.70 33.29
C HIS A 4 12.67 21.37 33.40
N ASP A 5 12.94 20.89 34.62
CA ASP A 5 13.57 19.59 34.91
C ASP A 5 12.55 18.45 35.18
N ALA A 6 11.24 18.75 35.13
CA ALA A 6 10.18 17.74 35.22
C ALA A 6 9.82 17.08 33.86
N VAL A 7 10.61 17.32 32.80
CA VAL A 7 10.35 16.74 31.45
C VAL A 7 10.77 15.27 31.33
N HIS A 8 11.31 14.69 32.40
CA HIS A 8 11.42 13.23 32.59
C HIS A 8 10.64 12.73 33.81
N SER A 9 9.51 13.36 34.15
CA SER A 9 8.57 12.72 35.06
C SER A 9 7.98 11.50 34.34
N THR A 10 8.47 10.32 34.67
CA THR A 10 7.64 9.12 34.63
C THR A 10 6.31 9.50 35.28
N ALA A 11 5.24 9.62 34.50
CA ALA A 11 3.90 9.81 35.05
C ALA A 11 3.76 8.78 36.18
N SER A 12 3.61 9.25 37.42
CA SER A 12 3.61 8.38 38.59
C SER A 12 2.53 7.33 38.37
N LEU A 13 2.94 6.07 38.19
CA LEU A 13 2.00 5.00 37.87
C LEU A 13 1.00 4.88 39.02
N PRO A 14 -0.26 4.47 38.75
CA PRO A 14 -1.21 4.20 39.82
C PRO A 14 -0.60 3.19 40.79
N TRP A 15 -0.85 3.36 42.09
CA TRP A 15 -0.31 2.45 43.09
C TRP A 15 -0.99 1.09 42.97
N SER A 16 -0.19 0.02 42.97
CA SER A 16 -0.66 -1.36 43.11
C SER A 16 0.30 -2.16 43.96
N ALA A 17 -0.22 -3.20 44.62
CA ALA A 17 0.57 -4.08 45.47
C ALA A 17 1.63 -4.87 44.67
N ASP A 18 1.43 -5.09 43.37
CA ASP A 18 2.46 -5.60 42.46
C ASP A 18 2.94 -4.51 41.46
N PRO A 19 3.97 -3.73 41.84
CA PRO A 19 4.52 -2.69 40.97
C PRO A 19 5.24 -3.25 39.73
N ARG A 20 5.56 -4.54 39.68
CA ARG A 20 6.17 -5.16 38.49
C ARG A 20 5.10 -5.43 37.44
N ALA A 21 3.96 -5.99 37.84
CA ALA A 21 2.81 -6.20 36.96
C ALA A 21 2.31 -4.86 36.38
N GLN A 22 2.18 -3.82 37.21
CA GLN A 22 1.79 -2.46 36.79
C GLN A 22 2.70 -1.86 35.69
N ARG A 23 4.02 -1.99 35.87
CA ARG A 23 5.01 -1.49 34.91
C ARG A 23 4.98 -2.29 33.62
N LEU A 24 4.88 -3.61 33.73
CA LEU A 24 4.80 -4.51 32.58
C LEU A 24 3.54 -4.20 31.76
N LEU A 25 2.38 -4.05 32.42
CA LEU A 25 1.13 -3.67 31.77
C LEU A 25 1.25 -2.34 31.02
N THR A 26 1.77 -1.30 31.68
CA THR A 26 1.91 0.04 31.09
C THR A 26 2.86 0.05 29.89
N GLN A 27 4.04 -0.57 30.03
CA GLN A 27 5.03 -0.65 28.94
C GLN A 27 4.48 -1.45 27.76
N LEU A 28 3.80 -2.55 28.04
CA LEU A 28 3.22 -3.41 27.01
C LEU A 28 2.08 -2.73 26.27
N GLN A 29 1.19 -2.01 26.97
CA GLN A 29 0.11 -1.23 26.38
C GLN A 29 0.61 -0.17 25.39
N ILE A 30 1.70 0.54 25.72
CA ILE A 30 2.31 1.54 24.83
C ILE A 30 3.02 0.86 23.64
N ALA A 31 3.76 -0.22 23.89
CA ALA A 31 4.55 -0.89 22.87
C ALA A 31 3.70 -1.72 21.88
N TYR A 32 2.57 -2.28 22.34
CA TYR A 32 1.72 -3.20 21.59
C TYR A 32 1.32 -2.69 20.19
N PRO A 33 0.66 -1.53 20.04
CA PRO A 33 0.23 -1.07 18.72
C PRO A 33 1.40 -0.74 17.80
N ILE A 34 2.52 -0.25 18.36
CA ILE A 34 3.73 0.08 17.61
C ILE A 34 4.38 -1.19 17.06
N ILE A 35 4.57 -2.20 17.91
CA ILE A 35 5.17 -3.49 17.54
C ILE A 35 4.31 -4.17 16.46
N LEU A 36 3.00 -4.26 16.65
CA LEU A 36 2.12 -4.88 15.66
C LEU A 36 2.11 -4.13 14.34
N LEU A 37 2.08 -2.79 14.35
CA LEU A 37 2.10 -1.99 13.13
C LEU A 37 3.40 -2.23 12.34
N VAL A 38 4.56 -2.12 13.01
CA VAL A 38 5.87 -2.30 12.37
C VAL A 38 6.01 -3.73 11.84
N LEU A 39 5.61 -4.72 12.64
CA LEU A 39 5.65 -6.13 12.26
C LEU A 39 4.74 -6.41 11.06
N PHE A 40 3.52 -5.87 11.04
CA PHE A 40 2.61 -6.04 9.92
C PHE A 40 3.15 -5.41 8.64
N ILE A 41 3.64 -4.16 8.72
CA ILE A 41 4.24 -3.47 7.56
C ILE A 41 5.46 -4.24 7.04
N ALA A 42 6.35 -4.71 7.93
CA ALA A 42 7.52 -5.50 7.54
C ALA A 42 7.11 -6.84 6.90
N ALA A 43 6.19 -7.59 7.51
CA ALA A 43 5.72 -8.86 6.97
C ALA A 43 5.00 -8.68 5.62
N PHE A 44 4.18 -7.63 5.49
CA PHE A 44 3.45 -7.33 4.27
C PHE A 44 4.39 -6.90 3.13
N THR A 45 5.39 -6.05 3.43
CA THR A 45 6.39 -5.62 2.44
C THR A 45 7.26 -6.78 1.98
N ILE A 46 7.77 -7.61 2.90
CA ILE A 46 8.54 -8.82 2.56
C ILE A 46 7.70 -9.75 1.67
N GLN A 47 6.45 -10.03 2.06
CA GLN A 47 5.57 -10.88 1.27
C GLN A 47 5.30 -10.30 -0.13
N SER A 48 5.11 -8.98 -0.22
CA SER A 48 4.92 -8.33 -1.50
C SER A 48 6.16 -8.38 -2.39
N ILE A 49 7.35 -8.26 -1.82
CA ILE A 49 8.62 -8.38 -2.57
C ILE A 49 8.82 -9.81 -3.06
N LEU A 50 8.57 -10.81 -2.20
CA LEU A 50 8.68 -12.23 -2.55
C LEU A 50 7.72 -12.62 -3.66
N THR A 51 6.47 -12.15 -3.57
CA THR A 51 5.45 -12.42 -4.60
C THR A 51 5.86 -11.80 -5.94
N ALA A 52 6.32 -10.54 -5.93
CA ALA A 52 6.79 -9.87 -7.13
C ALA A 52 8.06 -10.49 -7.74
N ARG A 53 8.92 -11.13 -6.94
CA ARG A 53 10.11 -11.84 -7.44
C ARG A 53 9.74 -13.10 -8.21
N ASN A 54 8.80 -13.90 -7.70
CA ASN A 54 8.42 -15.17 -8.32
C ASN A 54 7.77 -14.99 -9.71
N ASP A 55 6.99 -13.92 -9.92
CA ASP A 55 6.43 -13.61 -11.25
C ASP A 55 7.53 -13.35 -12.33
N ASN A 56 8.75 -13.02 -11.92
CA ASN A 56 9.86 -12.80 -12.86
C ASN A 56 10.54 -14.11 -13.32
N ASP A 57 10.63 -15.12 -12.47
CA ASP A 57 11.23 -16.41 -12.87
C ASP A 57 10.36 -17.12 -13.91
N ASP A 58 9.03 -16.97 -13.82
CA ASP A 58 8.10 -17.54 -14.80
C ASP A 58 8.13 -16.80 -16.15
N THR A 59 8.45 -15.50 -16.18
CA THR A 59 8.55 -14.72 -17.42
C THR A 59 9.89 -14.87 -18.15
N ILE A 60 10.95 -15.34 -17.46
CA ILE A 60 12.30 -15.54 -18.02
C ILE A 60 12.50 -16.97 -18.57
N GLN A 61 11.46 -17.84 -18.60
CA GLN A 61 11.57 -19.10 -19.34
C GLN A 61 11.78 -18.84 -20.84
N SER A 62 13.00 -19.12 -21.30
CA SER A 62 13.49 -18.95 -22.67
C SER A 62 12.53 -19.58 -23.68
N ASP A 63 12.17 -18.82 -24.71
CA ASP A 63 11.33 -19.29 -25.82
C ASP A 63 11.88 -20.61 -26.37
N GLN A 64 11.18 -21.71 -26.10
CA GLN A 64 11.56 -23.03 -26.59
C GLN A 64 11.32 -23.04 -28.11
N LEU A 65 12.42 -23.04 -28.88
CA LEU A 65 12.39 -23.08 -30.34
C LEU A 65 12.09 -24.50 -30.81
N GLY A 66 11.13 -24.64 -31.74
CA GLY A 66 10.83 -25.92 -32.37
C GLY A 66 11.87 -26.30 -33.44
N PRO A 67 11.80 -27.53 -33.99
CA PRO A 67 12.61 -27.91 -35.14
C PRO A 67 12.30 -26.97 -36.31
N GLY A 68 13.29 -26.20 -36.77
CA GLY A 68 13.12 -25.15 -37.78
C GLY A 68 13.17 -23.71 -37.28
N GLY A 69 13.55 -23.48 -36.01
CA GLY A 69 13.86 -22.14 -35.49
C GLY A 69 12.64 -21.21 -35.33
N LYS A 70 11.43 -21.74 -35.52
CA LYS A 70 10.19 -21.03 -35.19
C LYS A 70 9.91 -21.22 -33.69
N PRO A 71 9.57 -20.14 -32.96
CA PRO A 71 9.15 -20.27 -31.57
C PRO A 71 7.92 -21.18 -31.55
N LEU A 72 7.95 -22.23 -30.72
CA LEU A 72 6.77 -23.05 -30.52
C LEU A 72 5.66 -22.15 -29.98
N PRO A 73 4.39 -22.30 -30.44
CA PRO A 73 3.29 -21.58 -29.84
C PRO A 73 3.33 -21.87 -28.34
N LYS A 74 3.50 -20.80 -27.54
CA LYS A 74 3.55 -20.92 -26.09
C LYS A 74 2.34 -21.74 -25.70
N LYS A 75 2.56 -22.94 -25.13
CA LYS A 75 1.53 -23.60 -24.34
C LYS A 75 1.31 -22.65 -23.18
N HIS A 76 0.47 -21.63 -23.34
CA HIS A 76 -0.05 -20.86 -22.23
C HIS A 76 -0.60 -21.92 -21.30
N LYS A 77 0.11 -22.11 -20.19
CA LYS A 77 -0.18 -23.15 -19.22
C LYS A 77 -1.40 -22.69 -18.45
N LYS A 78 -2.55 -22.54 -19.10
CA LYS A 78 -3.79 -22.00 -18.54
C LYS A 78 -3.43 -20.87 -17.55
N GLU A 79 -2.91 -19.76 -18.05
CA GLU A 79 -2.53 -18.63 -17.19
C GLU A 79 -3.74 -18.09 -16.40
N ASP A 80 -4.96 -18.36 -16.85
CA ASP A 80 -6.19 -18.14 -16.08
C ASP A 80 -6.35 -19.06 -14.85
N THR A 81 -5.41 -19.97 -14.58
CA THR A 81 -5.53 -20.92 -13.46
C THR A 81 -4.27 -21.13 -12.63
N LYS A 82 -3.13 -20.49 -12.94
CA LYS A 82 -1.89 -20.67 -12.14
C LYS A 82 -1.19 -19.43 -11.58
N SER A 83 -1.64 -18.19 -11.86
CA SER A 83 -1.19 -16.99 -11.10
C SER A 83 -2.32 -16.18 -10.43
N GLN A 84 -3.53 -16.73 -10.32
CA GLN A 84 -4.33 -16.47 -9.12
C GLN A 84 -3.90 -17.52 -8.12
N ALA A 85 -3.01 -17.17 -7.17
CA ALA A 85 -2.76 -18.00 -6.00
C ALA A 85 -4.14 -18.33 -5.40
N ALA A 86 -4.65 -19.54 -5.65
CA ALA A 86 -6.08 -19.85 -5.52
C ALA A 86 -6.61 -19.32 -4.19
N ASP A 87 -7.39 -18.23 -4.28
CA ASP A 87 -7.91 -17.51 -3.14
C ASP A 87 -8.71 -18.50 -2.29
N PHE A 88 -8.77 -18.26 -0.98
CA PHE A 88 -9.60 -19.12 -0.15
C PHE A 88 -11.05 -19.06 -0.66
N SER A 89 -11.78 -20.18 -0.58
CA SER A 89 -13.20 -20.21 -0.96
C SER A 89 -13.94 -19.03 -0.33
N LYS A 90 -14.91 -18.42 -1.04
CA LYS A 90 -15.65 -17.22 -0.59
C LYS A 90 -16.14 -17.36 0.87
N THR A 91 -16.62 -18.54 1.25
CA THR A 91 -17.07 -18.84 2.62
C THR A 91 -15.93 -18.79 3.64
N ARG A 92 -14.75 -19.33 3.30
CA ARG A 92 -13.57 -19.28 4.17
C ARG A 92 -13.04 -17.85 4.30
N LYS A 93 -13.03 -17.08 3.21
CA LYS A 93 -12.67 -15.65 3.25
C LYS A 93 -13.65 -14.86 4.13
N LEU A 94 -14.95 -15.09 4.00
CA LEU A 94 -15.97 -14.46 4.83
C LEU A 94 -15.82 -14.82 6.32
N LEU A 95 -15.43 -16.06 6.63
CA LEU A 95 -15.13 -16.48 8.01
C LEU A 95 -13.97 -15.67 8.60
N PHE A 96 -12.85 -15.51 7.88
CA PHE A 96 -11.73 -14.69 8.36
C PHE A 96 -12.12 -13.22 8.53
N ILE A 97 -12.89 -12.67 7.59
CA ILE A 97 -13.43 -11.31 7.65
C ILE A 97 -14.32 -11.13 8.88
N GLY A 98 -15.18 -12.10 9.18
CA GLY A 98 -16.09 -12.08 10.32
C GLY A 98 -15.35 -12.21 11.67
N LEU A 99 -14.39 -13.12 11.77
CA LEU A 99 -13.58 -13.28 12.99
C LEU A 99 -12.72 -12.06 13.28
N GLN A 100 -12.08 -11.49 12.25
CA GLN A 100 -11.29 -10.27 12.37
C GLN A 100 -12.18 -9.07 12.74
N ALA A 101 -13.39 -8.97 12.18
CA ALA A 101 -14.38 -7.97 12.59
C ALA A 101 -14.81 -8.17 14.05
N GLY A 102 -14.88 -9.41 14.54
CA GLY A 102 -15.14 -9.72 15.95
C GLY A 102 -14.02 -9.21 16.88
N VAL A 103 -12.75 -9.37 16.49
CA VAL A 103 -11.61 -8.80 17.24
C VAL A 103 -11.75 -7.27 17.31
N LEU A 104 -12.08 -6.65 16.19
CA LEU A 104 -12.26 -5.20 16.09
C LEU A 104 -13.45 -4.73 16.94
N LEU A 105 -14.55 -5.49 16.96
CA LEU A 105 -15.72 -5.24 17.82
C LEU A 105 -15.36 -5.35 19.31
N SER A 106 -14.51 -6.30 19.71
CA SER A 106 -14.07 -6.43 21.11
C SER A 106 -13.29 -5.18 21.58
N LEU A 107 -12.50 -4.56 20.71
CA LEU A 107 -11.81 -3.30 21.00
C LEU A 107 -12.79 -2.12 21.06
N CYS A 108 -13.77 -2.06 20.16
CA CYS A 108 -14.86 -1.09 20.26
C CYS A 108 -15.62 -1.24 21.58
N GLY A 109 -15.82 -2.47 22.04
CA GLY A 109 -16.42 -2.78 23.35
C GLY A 109 -15.62 -2.14 24.49
N ASN A 110 -14.30 -2.38 24.56
CA ASN A 110 -13.45 -1.77 25.58
C ASN A 110 -13.41 -0.24 25.49
N ILE A 111 -13.34 0.33 24.28
CA ILE A 111 -13.40 1.79 24.09
C ILE A 111 -14.73 2.35 24.62
N GLY A 112 -15.85 1.70 24.28
CA GLY A 112 -17.17 2.06 24.78
C GLY A 112 -17.26 1.97 26.29
N LEU A 113 -16.71 0.91 26.88
CA LEU A 113 -16.65 0.70 28.33
C LEU A 113 -15.91 1.83 29.03
N VAL A 114 -14.71 2.20 28.54
CA VAL A 114 -13.91 3.30 29.10
C VAL A 114 -14.63 4.64 28.97
N ILE A 115 -15.30 4.91 27.84
CA ILE A 115 -16.07 6.14 27.65
C ILE A 115 -17.23 6.20 28.64
N VAL A 116 -17.98 5.10 28.80
CA VAL A 116 -19.10 5.04 29.74
C VAL A 116 -18.61 5.19 31.18
N HIS A 117 -17.53 4.50 31.57
CA HIS A 117 -16.94 4.61 32.89
C HIS A 117 -16.45 6.04 33.17
N ALA A 118 -15.82 6.71 32.19
CA ALA A 118 -15.42 8.10 32.31
C ALA A 118 -16.60 9.09 32.42
N LEU A 119 -17.73 8.78 31.77
CA LEU A 119 -18.95 9.60 31.87
C LEU A 119 -19.65 9.43 33.22
N VAL A 120 -19.68 8.21 33.76
CA VAL A 120 -20.29 7.90 35.06
C VAL A 120 -19.40 8.42 36.20
N GLY A 121 -18.10 8.14 36.17
CA GLY A 121 -17.10 8.59 37.16
C GLY A 121 -16.62 10.04 36.96
N ARG A 122 -17.42 10.89 36.30
CA ARG A 122 -17.04 12.27 35.99
C ARG A 122 -16.92 13.14 37.25
N GLU A 123 -17.77 12.89 38.25
CA GLU A 123 -17.74 13.61 39.53
C GLU A 123 -16.45 13.28 40.31
N ASP A 124 -15.98 12.04 40.22
CA ASP A 124 -14.77 11.54 40.89
C ASP A 124 -13.46 11.83 40.14
N ARG A 125 -13.57 12.52 38.98
CA ARG A 125 -12.45 12.80 38.06
C ARG A 125 -11.68 11.52 37.68
N TRP A 126 -12.40 10.44 37.42
CA TRP A 126 -11.80 9.18 36.97
C TRP A 126 -11.15 9.33 35.59
N TRP A 127 -9.98 8.71 35.39
CA TRP A 127 -9.28 8.70 34.11
C TRP A 127 -8.47 7.42 33.95
N CYS A 128 -8.75 6.62 32.92
CA CYS A 128 -8.07 5.35 32.65
C CYS A 128 -6.54 5.45 32.49
N GLY A 129 -5.98 6.64 32.26
CA GLY A 129 -4.56 6.81 32.01
C GLY A 129 -4.22 6.84 30.51
N GLN A 130 -3.00 7.29 30.23
CA GLN A 130 -2.53 7.44 28.86
C GLN A 130 -2.26 6.09 28.18
N ALA A 131 -1.66 5.13 28.90
CA ALA A 131 -1.27 3.85 28.32
C ALA A 131 -2.47 3.00 27.85
N PRO A 132 -3.56 2.84 28.62
CA PRO A 132 -4.76 2.14 28.13
C PRO A 132 -5.39 2.85 26.92
N THR A 133 -5.40 4.18 26.89
CA THR A 133 -5.92 4.93 25.74
C THR A 133 -5.08 4.69 24.48
N ILE A 134 -3.75 4.70 24.59
CA ILE A 134 -2.83 4.41 23.48
C ILE A 134 -3.05 3.00 22.96
N TYR A 135 -3.15 2.04 23.88
CA TYR A 135 -3.42 0.65 23.56
C TYR A 135 -4.74 0.49 22.80
N LEU A 136 -5.85 1.01 23.32
CA LEU A 136 -7.18 0.80 22.72
C LEU A 136 -7.30 1.45 21.35
N ILE A 137 -6.93 2.72 21.21
CA ILE A 137 -7.05 3.46 19.96
C ILE A 137 -6.02 2.97 18.94
N GLY A 138 -4.76 2.76 19.37
CA GLY A 138 -3.69 2.26 18.50
C GLY A 138 -3.97 0.86 17.99
N SER A 139 -4.40 -0.05 18.86
CA SER A 139 -4.76 -1.41 18.47
C SER A 139 -5.95 -1.40 17.52
N PHE A 140 -6.99 -0.63 17.82
CA PHE A 140 -8.15 -0.49 16.94
C PHE A 140 -7.72 -0.06 15.52
N MET A 141 -6.80 0.90 15.38
CA MET A 141 -6.25 1.29 14.08
C MET A 141 -5.49 0.16 13.37
N VAL A 142 -4.64 -0.58 14.09
CA VAL A 142 -3.89 -1.71 13.50
C VAL A 142 -4.84 -2.83 13.05
N TYR A 143 -5.84 -3.17 13.87
CA TYR A 143 -6.85 -4.17 13.51
C TYR A 143 -7.77 -3.70 12.37
N ALA A 144 -8.06 -2.40 12.27
CA ALA A 144 -8.76 -1.82 11.12
C ALA A 144 -7.91 -1.90 9.84
N LEU A 145 -6.61 -1.63 9.92
CA LEU A 145 -5.69 -1.83 8.81
C LEU A 145 -5.68 -3.30 8.36
N LEU A 146 -5.57 -4.25 9.30
CA LEU A 146 -5.65 -5.68 9.00
C LEU A 146 -6.98 -6.07 8.33
N GLN A 147 -8.10 -5.48 8.76
CA GLN A 147 -9.41 -5.70 8.15
C GLN A 147 -9.44 -5.19 6.71
N ILE A 148 -8.95 -3.98 6.47
CA ILE A 148 -8.86 -3.37 5.13
C ILE A 148 -8.00 -4.25 4.22
N THR A 149 -6.83 -4.67 4.67
CA THR A 149 -5.95 -5.52 3.85
C THR A 149 -6.57 -6.87 3.56
N LEU A 150 -7.31 -7.45 4.50
CA LEU A 150 -8.02 -8.72 4.28
C LEU A 150 -9.13 -8.61 3.21
N ILE A 151 -9.76 -7.44 3.11
CA ILE A 151 -10.80 -7.16 2.10
C ILE A 151 -10.17 -6.91 0.73
N ASP A 152 -9.20 -5.98 0.66
CA ASP A 152 -8.67 -5.44 -0.59
C ASP A 152 -7.59 -6.33 -1.25
N THR A 153 -6.83 -7.11 -0.47
CA THR A 153 -5.76 -7.93 -1.04
C THR A 153 -6.26 -9.27 -1.58
N LYS A 154 -5.62 -9.75 -2.65
CA LYS A 154 -5.81 -11.08 -3.23
C LYS A 154 -4.43 -11.68 -3.52
N PRO A 155 -4.11 -12.90 -3.04
CA PRO A 155 -4.90 -13.79 -2.18
C PRO A 155 -5.01 -13.29 -0.72
N SER A 156 -6.10 -13.64 -0.03
CA SER A 156 -6.35 -13.27 1.37
C SER A 156 -6.96 -14.43 2.17
N PRO A 157 -6.51 -14.75 3.40
CA PRO A 157 -5.45 -14.10 4.17
C PRO A 157 -4.04 -14.46 3.68
N THR A 158 -3.08 -13.54 3.87
CA THR A 158 -1.65 -13.77 3.53
C THR A 158 -0.87 -14.34 4.73
N SER A 159 0.33 -14.85 4.48
CA SER A 159 1.30 -15.24 5.53
C SER A 159 1.60 -14.09 6.50
N ALA A 160 1.59 -12.84 6.02
CA ALA A 160 1.77 -11.66 6.86
C ALA A 160 0.66 -11.51 7.92
N HIS A 161 -0.59 -11.88 7.59
CA HIS A 161 -1.68 -11.89 8.56
C HIS A 161 -1.46 -12.95 9.63
N LEU A 162 -1.01 -14.16 9.24
CA LEU A 162 -0.69 -15.22 10.20
C LEU A 162 0.40 -14.79 11.19
N ILE A 163 1.51 -14.24 10.69
CA ILE A 163 2.63 -13.79 11.54
C ILE A 163 2.11 -12.74 12.54
N THR A 164 1.30 -11.79 12.05
CA THR A 164 0.73 -10.74 12.90
C THR A 164 -0.24 -11.29 13.95
N TRP A 165 -1.15 -12.19 13.57
CA TRP A 165 -2.06 -12.84 14.53
C TRP A 165 -1.34 -13.70 15.56
N SER A 166 -0.25 -14.37 15.17
CA SER A 166 0.54 -15.18 16.10
C SER A 166 1.21 -14.32 17.18
N VAL A 167 1.85 -13.21 16.78
CA VAL A 167 2.47 -12.28 17.72
C VAL A 167 1.43 -11.55 18.56
N ALA A 168 0.30 -11.14 17.94
CA ALA A 168 -0.82 -10.54 18.65
C ALA A 168 -1.38 -11.46 19.74
N THR A 169 -1.55 -12.75 19.45
CA THR A 169 -2.02 -13.74 20.43
C THR A 169 -1.08 -13.84 21.62
N VAL A 170 0.23 -13.88 21.38
CA VAL A 170 1.24 -13.91 22.47
C VAL A 170 1.19 -12.64 23.29
N MET A 171 1.12 -11.48 22.64
CA MET A 171 1.09 -10.19 23.35
C MET A 171 -0.21 -9.98 24.15
N GLU A 172 -1.37 -10.35 23.59
CA GLU A 172 -2.68 -10.26 24.26
C GLU A 172 -2.80 -11.23 25.43
N THR A 173 -2.21 -12.44 25.33
CA THR A 173 -2.18 -13.37 26.47
C THR A 173 -1.32 -12.84 27.62
N ILE A 174 -0.20 -12.16 27.31
CA ILE A 174 0.62 -11.48 28.32
C ILE A 174 -0.14 -10.28 28.92
N LEU A 175 -0.82 -9.47 28.10
CA LEU A 175 -1.64 -8.35 28.57
C LEU A 175 -2.75 -8.83 29.49
N LEU A 176 -3.51 -9.86 29.09
CA LEU A 176 -4.57 -10.45 29.90
C LEU A 176 -4.03 -10.97 31.24
N GLY A 177 -2.88 -11.65 31.23
CA GLY A 177 -2.23 -12.13 32.44
C GLY A 177 -1.76 -11.00 33.37
N ALA A 178 -1.24 -9.91 32.79
CA ALA A 178 -0.81 -8.72 33.54
C ALA A 178 -2.01 -7.96 34.14
N SER A 179 -3.09 -7.76 33.37
CA SER A 179 -4.33 -7.15 33.85
C SER A 179 -4.94 -7.97 34.98
N PHE A 180 -5.00 -9.29 34.82
CA PHE A 180 -5.49 -10.17 35.89
C PHE A 180 -4.62 -10.08 37.15
N ALA A 181 -3.29 -10.08 37.01
CA ALA A 181 -2.39 -9.94 38.16
C ALA A 181 -2.57 -8.60 38.89
N VAL A 182 -2.76 -7.49 38.16
CA VAL A 182 -3.01 -6.16 38.76
C VAL A 182 -4.37 -6.13 39.48
N TYR A 183 -5.43 -6.59 38.83
CA TYR A 183 -6.79 -6.51 39.36
C TYR A 183 -7.09 -7.51 40.50
N THR A 184 -6.34 -8.62 40.59
CA THR A 184 -6.46 -9.57 41.71
C THR A 184 -5.78 -9.11 43.01
N HIS A 185 -4.92 -8.09 42.93
CA HIS A 185 -4.21 -7.54 44.06
C HIS A 185 -4.76 -6.15 44.43
N GLU A 186 -4.47 -5.69 45.65
CA GLU A 186 -4.89 -4.35 46.08
C GLU A 186 -4.29 -3.29 45.13
N HIS A 187 -5.16 -2.49 44.51
CA HIS A 187 -4.77 -1.47 43.56
C HIS A 187 -5.63 -0.22 43.74
N ARG A 188 -5.14 0.93 43.26
CA ARG A 188 -5.87 2.20 43.30
C ARG A 188 -6.36 2.59 41.93
N GLN A 189 -7.59 3.09 41.88
CA GLN A 189 -8.14 3.64 40.63
C GLN A 189 -7.43 4.94 40.21
N PRO A 190 -7.07 5.11 38.94
CA PRO A 190 -6.42 6.33 38.49
C PRO A 190 -7.37 7.54 38.49
N LYS A 191 -6.92 8.67 39.06
CA LYS A 191 -7.61 9.97 39.03
C LYS A 191 -6.82 11.02 38.25
N VAL A 192 -7.53 12.01 37.69
CA VAL A 192 -6.91 13.13 36.96
C VAL A 192 -6.05 13.97 37.91
N GLY A 193 -4.74 14.02 37.64
CA GLY A 193 -3.78 14.88 38.36
C GLY A 193 -3.19 14.29 39.64
N ASP A 194 -3.78 13.23 40.20
CA ASP A 194 -3.23 12.47 41.33
C ASP A 194 -3.41 10.96 41.11
N PRO A 195 -2.41 10.28 40.52
CA PRO A 195 -2.47 8.84 40.26
C PRO A 195 -2.52 7.97 41.52
N HIS A 196 -2.17 8.52 42.68
CA HIS A 196 -2.23 7.82 43.96
C HIS A 196 -3.50 8.14 44.76
N GLY A 197 -4.29 9.15 44.37
CA GLY A 197 -5.49 9.63 45.08
C GLY A 197 -6.78 8.84 44.85
N GLY A 198 -6.70 7.74 44.09
CA GLY A 198 -7.80 6.81 43.85
C GLY A 198 -8.31 6.10 45.10
N GLU A 199 -9.55 5.61 45.03
CA GLU A 199 -10.05 4.66 46.02
C GLU A 199 -9.23 3.36 45.94
N LEU A 200 -9.00 2.74 47.10
CA LEU A 200 -8.26 1.49 47.22
C LEU A 200 -9.24 0.33 47.04
N GLU A 201 -9.13 -0.35 45.91
CA GLU A 201 -9.91 -1.54 45.61
C GLU A 201 -9.12 -2.79 46.01
N ARG A 202 -9.80 -3.72 46.66
CA ARG A 202 -9.21 -5.00 47.12
C ARG A 202 -9.60 -6.19 46.24
N GLU A 203 -10.68 -6.03 45.48
CA GLU A 203 -11.24 -7.03 44.58
C GLU A 203 -11.50 -6.38 43.21
N MET A 204 -11.69 -7.21 42.18
CA MET A 204 -11.93 -6.73 40.82
C MET A 204 -13.29 -6.06 40.73
N THR A 205 -13.33 -4.81 40.28
CA THR A 205 -14.57 -4.05 40.12
C THR A 205 -15.41 -4.57 38.94
N GLU A 206 -16.71 -4.25 38.91
CA GLU A 206 -17.59 -4.66 37.79
C GLU A 206 -17.07 -4.16 36.42
N TRP A 207 -16.45 -2.98 36.38
CA TRP A 207 -15.83 -2.41 35.19
C TRP A 207 -14.58 -3.19 34.75
N GLU A 208 -13.74 -3.60 35.69
CA GLU A 208 -12.55 -4.40 35.39
C GLU A 208 -12.90 -5.83 34.99
N ILE A 209 -13.94 -6.42 35.60
CA ILE A 209 -14.49 -7.73 35.18
C ILE A 209 -14.92 -7.66 33.72
N THR A 210 -15.68 -6.63 33.35
CA THR A 210 -16.16 -6.48 31.97
C THR A 210 -14.99 -6.23 30.99
N GLU A 211 -13.97 -5.46 31.37
CA GLU A 211 -12.74 -5.29 30.56
C GLU A 211 -12.01 -6.62 30.33
N VAL A 212 -11.73 -7.37 31.40
CA VAL A 212 -11.01 -8.65 31.33
C VAL A 212 -11.80 -9.69 30.52
N THR A 213 -13.13 -9.70 30.62
CA THR A 213 -13.95 -10.63 29.81
C THR A 213 -13.88 -10.31 28.32
N LEU A 214 -13.88 -9.03 27.94
CA LEU A 214 -13.73 -8.62 26.54
C LEU A 214 -12.33 -8.92 26.00
N ASP A 215 -11.29 -8.76 26.81
CA ASP A 215 -9.92 -9.16 26.46
C ASP A 215 -9.77 -10.68 26.32
N LEU A 216 -10.41 -11.47 27.18
CA LEU A 216 -10.46 -12.92 27.05
C LEU A 216 -11.13 -13.35 25.74
N VAL A 217 -12.28 -12.75 25.40
CA VAL A 217 -12.97 -13.00 24.13
C VAL A 217 -12.05 -12.65 22.94
N ARG A 218 -11.30 -11.55 23.03
CA ARG A 218 -10.33 -11.14 22.00
C ARG A 218 -9.24 -12.18 21.79
N VAL A 219 -8.64 -12.69 22.87
CA VAL A 219 -7.62 -13.74 22.80
C VAL A 219 -8.16 -15.00 22.12
N ILE A 220 -9.38 -15.42 22.47
CA ILE A 220 -10.03 -16.59 21.86
C ILE A 220 -10.23 -16.38 20.35
N LEU A 221 -10.68 -15.20 19.94
CA LEU A 221 -10.87 -14.87 18.52
C LEU A 221 -9.55 -14.87 17.74
N LEU A 222 -8.45 -14.36 18.33
CA LEU A 222 -7.12 -14.38 17.72
C LEU A 222 -6.55 -15.79 17.56
N ILE A 223 -6.71 -16.63 18.59
CA ILE A 223 -6.35 -18.06 18.52
C ILE A 223 -7.15 -18.74 17.40
N ALA A 224 -8.45 -18.46 17.30
CA ALA A 224 -9.31 -19.01 16.25
C ALA A 224 -8.83 -18.58 14.85
N LEU A 225 -8.48 -17.31 14.63
CA LEU A 225 -7.93 -16.82 13.37
C LEU A 225 -6.65 -17.57 12.95
N GLY A 226 -5.69 -17.71 13.88
CA GLY A 226 -4.46 -18.46 13.65
C GLY A 226 -4.72 -19.94 13.36
N ALA A 227 -5.57 -20.58 14.17
CA ALA A 227 -5.90 -22.00 14.05
C ALA A 227 -6.61 -22.31 12.72
N PHE A 228 -7.60 -21.52 12.31
CA PHE A 228 -8.28 -21.70 11.02
C PHE A 228 -7.35 -21.50 9.83
N TYR A 229 -6.41 -20.55 9.92
CA TYR A 229 -5.42 -20.36 8.87
C TYR A 229 -4.52 -21.59 8.70
N VAL A 230 -3.96 -22.11 9.80
CA VAL A 230 -3.11 -23.32 9.78
C VAL A 230 -3.92 -24.52 9.30
N LEU A 231 -5.16 -24.69 9.78
CA LEU A 231 -6.04 -25.78 9.37
C LEU A 231 -6.34 -25.74 7.87
N PHE A 232 -6.74 -24.60 7.31
CA PHE A 232 -7.11 -24.52 5.90
C PHE A 232 -5.90 -24.60 4.96
N THR A 233 -4.74 -24.10 5.37
CA THR A 233 -3.49 -24.27 4.61
C THR A 233 -3.01 -25.72 4.63
N TYR A 234 -3.12 -26.40 5.78
CA TYR A 234 -2.85 -27.83 5.90
C TYR A 234 -3.79 -28.67 5.03
N LEU A 235 -5.10 -28.44 5.11
CA LEU A 235 -6.10 -29.14 4.28
C LEU A 235 -5.81 -28.94 2.79
N LYS A 236 -5.46 -27.71 2.38
CA LYS A 236 -5.09 -27.41 0.99
C LYS A 236 -3.83 -28.18 0.55
N ALA A 237 -2.81 -28.28 1.40
CA ALA A 237 -1.59 -29.03 1.12
C ALA A 237 -1.87 -30.54 0.97
N VAL A 238 -2.71 -31.11 1.84
CA VAL A 238 -3.12 -32.52 1.79
C VAL A 238 -3.91 -32.82 0.52
N THR A 239 -4.90 -31.99 0.17
CA THR A 239 -5.67 -32.17 -1.08
C THR A 239 -4.76 -32.08 -2.31
N ARG A 240 -3.78 -31.16 -2.31
CA ARG A 240 -2.83 -31.03 -3.42
C ARG A 240 -1.92 -32.24 -3.54
N LYS A 241 -1.44 -32.79 -2.42
CA LYS A 241 -0.62 -34.01 -2.39
C LYS A 241 -1.40 -35.21 -2.92
N ARG A 242 -2.67 -35.34 -2.54
CA ARG A 242 -3.57 -36.40 -3.05
C ARG A 242 -3.88 -36.23 -4.54
N ALA A 243 -4.11 -35.02 -5.01
CA ALA A 243 -4.30 -34.76 -6.44
C ALA A 243 -3.03 -35.04 -7.25
N ALA A 244 -1.84 -34.79 -6.69
CA ALA A 244 -0.57 -35.11 -7.35
C ALA A 244 -0.33 -36.63 -7.43
N SER A 245 -0.67 -37.39 -6.38
CA SER A 245 -0.59 -38.86 -6.43
C SER A 245 -1.60 -39.46 -7.42
N ASP A 246 -2.82 -38.92 -7.48
CA ASP A 246 -3.83 -39.37 -8.44
C ASP A 246 -3.43 -39.08 -9.91
N GLU A 247 -2.67 -37.99 -10.15
CA GLU A 247 -2.15 -37.64 -11.47
C GLU A 247 -0.97 -38.53 -11.89
N GLU A 248 -0.11 -38.93 -10.94
CA GLU A 248 0.96 -39.92 -11.15
C GLU A 248 0.40 -41.31 -11.47
N GLU A 249 -0.73 -41.72 -10.88
CA GLU A 249 -1.44 -42.96 -11.23
C GLU A 249 -2.15 -42.89 -12.61
N ARG A 250 -2.43 -41.68 -13.11
CA ARG A 250 -3.11 -41.46 -14.40
C ARG A 250 -2.15 -41.25 -15.58
N GLN A 251 -0.85 -41.15 -15.37
CA GLN A 251 0.12 -41.20 -16.45
C GLN A 251 0.24 -42.63 -16.98
N GLY A 252 -0.67 -42.98 -17.91
CA GLY A 252 -0.69 -44.26 -18.60
C GLY A 252 0.65 -44.56 -19.29
N LEU A 253 1.06 -45.83 -19.18
CA LEU A 253 2.29 -46.46 -19.67
C LEU A 253 2.45 -46.48 -21.21
N LEU A 254 1.77 -45.59 -21.94
CA LEU A 254 1.71 -45.54 -23.40
C LEU A 254 2.23 -44.23 -24.01
N ALA A 255 2.69 -43.27 -23.20
CA ALA A 255 3.31 -42.04 -23.71
C ALA A 255 4.75 -42.23 -24.24
N GLY A 256 5.31 -43.46 -24.16
CA GLY A 256 6.68 -43.78 -24.57
C GLY A 256 6.86 -44.31 -26.00
N ALA A 257 5.81 -44.42 -26.82
CA ALA A 257 5.87 -45.18 -28.08
C ALA A 257 5.68 -44.36 -29.38
N HIS A 258 6.12 -43.10 -29.41
CA HIS A 258 6.28 -42.36 -30.67
C HIS A 258 7.67 -41.72 -30.78
N GLN A 259 8.67 -42.60 -30.86
CA GLN A 259 9.94 -42.29 -31.52
C GLN A 259 10.21 -43.42 -32.51
N GLY A 260 9.64 -43.29 -33.71
CA GLY A 260 9.78 -44.25 -34.80
C GLY A 260 9.69 -43.52 -36.12
N ASN A 261 10.82 -43.51 -36.85
CA ASN A 261 10.98 -43.01 -38.20
C ASN A 261 9.85 -43.45 -39.14
N GLY A 262 9.31 -42.52 -39.92
CA GLY A 262 8.39 -42.80 -41.03
C GLY A 262 8.38 -41.67 -42.04
N SER A 263 8.87 -41.99 -43.23
CA SER A 263 9.09 -41.16 -44.40
C SER A 263 7.80 -40.59 -45.01
N ALA A 264 7.98 -39.57 -45.86
CA ALA A 264 6.96 -38.85 -46.62
C ALA A 264 6.02 -39.74 -47.45
N GLU A 265 4.74 -39.32 -47.58
CA GLU A 265 4.04 -39.34 -48.86
C GLU A 265 2.80 -38.42 -48.90
N HIS A 266 2.51 -37.96 -50.11
CA HIS A 266 1.50 -36.99 -50.53
C HIS A 266 0.14 -37.68 -50.72
N GLY A 267 -0.97 -37.00 -50.48
CA GLY A 267 -2.30 -37.48 -50.91
C GLY A 267 -3.47 -36.75 -50.26
N GLY A 268 -4.10 -35.85 -51.01
CA GLY A 268 -5.37 -35.23 -50.60
C GLY A 268 -6.57 -36.14 -50.89
N VAL A 269 -7.56 -36.15 -50.01
CA VAL A 269 -8.95 -36.57 -50.31
C VAL A 269 -9.92 -35.82 -49.37
N ASN A 270 -10.97 -35.26 -49.96
CA ASN A 270 -12.16 -34.72 -49.31
C ASN A 270 -12.90 -35.80 -48.51
N GLY A 271 -13.21 -35.54 -47.25
CA GLY A 271 -14.05 -36.39 -46.41
C GLY A 271 -15.12 -35.58 -45.69
N TYR A 272 -16.33 -35.56 -46.26
CA TYR A 272 -17.56 -35.17 -45.57
C TYR A 272 -17.81 -36.15 -44.41
N GLY A 273 -17.81 -35.63 -43.19
CA GLY A 273 -18.12 -36.39 -41.98
C GLY A 273 -18.70 -35.47 -40.92
N ALA A 274 -20.02 -35.38 -40.89
CA ALA A 274 -20.77 -34.68 -39.85
C ALA A 274 -20.52 -35.37 -38.50
N THR A 275 -19.77 -34.71 -37.61
CA THR A 275 -19.82 -35.00 -36.18
C THR A 275 -20.37 -33.77 -35.48
N ASN A 276 -21.63 -33.89 -35.07
CA ASN A 276 -22.30 -32.99 -34.14
C ASN A 276 -21.61 -33.09 -32.78
N GLY A 277 -20.54 -32.34 -32.59
CA GLY A 277 -19.99 -32.02 -31.28
C GLY A 277 -20.05 -30.50 -31.12
N LYS A 278 -21.14 -29.98 -30.53
CA LYS A 278 -21.13 -28.60 -30.02
C LYS A 278 -19.93 -28.46 -29.09
N PRO A 279 -18.95 -27.58 -29.34
CA PRO A 279 -17.99 -27.22 -28.31
C PRO A 279 -18.74 -26.33 -27.30
N SER A 280 -19.44 -26.96 -26.36
CA SER A 280 -20.03 -26.28 -25.20
C SER A 280 -18.93 -26.06 -24.17
N GLY A 281 -18.00 -25.18 -24.48
CA GLY A 281 -17.09 -24.56 -23.54
C GLY A 281 -16.97 -23.10 -23.94
N PRO A 282 -16.97 -22.13 -23.00
CA PRO A 282 -16.68 -20.77 -23.36
C PRO A 282 -15.26 -20.74 -23.95
N HIS A 283 -15.17 -20.60 -25.27
CA HIS A 283 -13.93 -20.20 -25.91
C HIS A 283 -13.61 -18.80 -25.37
N HIS A 284 -12.79 -18.73 -24.33
CA HIS A 284 -12.03 -17.52 -24.04
C HIS A 284 -11.06 -17.39 -25.22
N GLU A 285 -11.44 -16.60 -26.22
CA GLU A 285 -10.50 -16.06 -27.17
C GLU A 285 -9.41 -15.35 -26.37
N VAL A 286 -8.20 -15.87 -26.47
CA VAL A 286 -7.04 -15.27 -25.82
C VAL A 286 -6.90 -13.87 -26.42
N PRO A 287 -6.97 -12.79 -25.63
CA PRO A 287 -6.72 -11.46 -26.14
C PRO A 287 -5.33 -11.50 -26.79
N ALA A 288 -5.21 -11.03 -28.03
CA ALA A 288 -3.89 -10.83 -28.61
C ALA A 288 -3.08 -9.97 -27.63
N GLY A 289 -1.78 -10.23 -27.42
CA GLY A 289 -0.93 -9.49 -26.44
C GLY A 289 -0.83 -7.97 -26.66
N TRP A 290 -1.56 -7.47 -27.65
CA TRP A 290 -1.68 -6.08 -28.08
C TRP A 290 -3.06 -5.48 -27.80
N GLU A 291 -4.02 -6.26 -27.28
CA GLU A 291 -5.33 -5.82 -26.83
C GLU A 291 -5.18 -5.09 -25.49
N LYS A 292 -5.81 -3.91 -25.36
CA LYS A 292 -5.73 -3.13 -24.13
C LYS A 292 -6.23 -4.00 -22.96
N PRO A 293 -5.48 -4.08 -21.84
CA PRO A 293 -5.97 -4.76 -20.66
C PRO A 293 -7.35 -4.19 -20.28
N LYS A 294 -8.37 -5.05 -20.31
CA LYS A 294 -9.76 -4.65 -19.96
C LYS A 294 -9.85 -4.31 -18.47
N GLU A 295 -9.00 -4.91 -17.64
CA GLU A 295 -8.90 -4.65 -16.20
C GLU A 295 -7.65 -3.84 -15.84
N THR A 296 -7.77 -3.00 -14.80
CA THR A 296 -6.58 -2.38 -14.18
C THR A 296 -5.75 -3.50 -13.57
N PRO A 297 -4.50 -3.73 -14.02
CA PRO A 297 -3.68 -4.74 -13.40
C PRO A 297 -3.51 -4.34 -11.93
N SER A 298 -3.91 -5.21 -11.01
CA SER A 298 -3.75 -5.03 -9.57
C SER A 298 -2.28 -5.21 -9.20
N ARG A 299 -1.42 -4.36 -9.76
CA ARG A 299 0.02 -4.40 -9.51
C ARG A 299 0.28 -3.90 -8.12
N SER A 300 1.07 -4.65 -7.36
CA SER A 300 1.52 -4.18 -6.04
C SER A 300 2.30 -2.86 -6.20
N TRP A 301 2.25 -1.98 -5.21
CA TRP A 301 3.07 -0.76 -5.16
C TRP A 301 4.56 -1.04 -5.40
N TRP A 302 5.03 -2.22 -5.01
CA TRP A 302 6.40 -2.68 -5.26
C TRP A 302 6.70 -2.96 -6.73
N GLU A 303 5.73 -3.45 -7.50
CA GLU A 303 5.88 -3.58 -8.96
C GLU A 303 5.97 -2.20 -9.62
N TYR A 304 5.23 -1.20 -9.10
CA TYR A 304 5.36 0.18 -9.57
C TYR A 304 6.74 0.76 -9.28
N ILE A 305 7.28 0.59 -8.06
CA ILE A 305 8.65 1.03 -7.75
C ILE A 305 9.68 0.28 -8.58
N ARG A 306 9.49 -1.02 -8.80
CA ARG A 306 10.43 -1.81 -9.61
C ARG A 306 10.38 -1.40 -11.07
N ALA A 307 9.18 -1.18 -11.61
CA ALA A 307 9.01 -0.64 -12.96
C ALA A 307 9.65 0.74 -13.09
N TYR A 308 9.53 1.57 -12.05
CA TYR A 308 10.24 2.84 -11.92
C TYR A 308 11.77 2.64 -11.92
N GLY A 309 12.26 1.59 -11.24
CA GLY A 309 13.66 1.18 -11.24
C GLY A 309 14.25 0.93 -12.63
N MET A 310 13.43 0.50 -13.60
CA MET A 310 13.88 0.31 -14.99
C MET A 310 14.21 1.64 -15.69
N PHE A 311 13.68 2.77 -15.22
CA PHE A 311 13.94 4.09 -15.79
C PHE A 311 15.12 4.82 -15.13
N ILE A 312 15.59 4.36 -13.97
CA ILE A 312 16.76 4.92 -13.27
C ILE A 312 18.00 5.05 -14.18
N PRO A 313 18.35 4.07 -15.04
CA PRO A 313 19.49 4.19 -15.94
C PRO A 313 19.39 5.35 -16.95
N TYR A 314 18.16 5.75 -17.30
CA TYR A 314 17.91 6.86 -18.24
C TYR A 314 17.87 8.22 -17.54
N ILE A 315 17.47 8.25 -16.26
CA ILE A 315 17.47 9.47 -15.43
C ILE A 315 18.89 9.83 -15.00
N TRP A 316 19.72 8.82 -14.68
CA TRP A 316 21.09 9.05 -14.25
C TRP A 316 22.00 9.41 -15.45
N PRO A 317 22.60 10.61 -15.48
CA PRO A 317 23.42 11.04 -16.60
C PRO A 317 24.83 10.41 -16.56
N TYR A 318 24.94 9.12 -16.90
CA TYR A 318 26.21 8.38 -16.86
C TYR A 318 27.26 8.94 -17.84
N LYS A 319 26.85 9.57 -18.94
CA LYS A 319 27.74 10.09 -20.00
C LYS A 319 28.41 11.41 -19.64
N ASP A 320 27.82 12.24 -18.78
CA ASP A 320 28.31 13.59 -18.49
C ASP A 320 28.53 13.83 -16.99
N ARG A 321 29.79 14.03 -16.59
CA ARG A 321 30.18 14.30 -15.21
C ARG A 321 29.59 15.61 -14.66
N LYS A 322 29.36 16.63 -15.50
CA LYS A 322 28.76 17.89 -15.04
C LYS A 322 27.31 17.68 -14.59
N LEU A 323 26.55 16.90 -15.37
CA LEU A 323 25.17 16.56 -15.03
C LEU A 323 25.08 15.68 -13.77
N GLN A 324 26.06 14.80 -13.53
CA GLN A 324 26.14 14.03 -12.28
C GLN A 324 26.31 14.93 -11.05
N VAL A 325 27.16 15.97 -11.16
CA VAL A 325 27.33 16.95 -10.08
C VAL A 325 26.03 17.72 -9.82
N TYR A 326 25.33 18.17 -10.86
CA TYR A 326 24.03 18.83 -10.71
C TYR A 326 22.99 17.92 -10.06
N PHE A 327 22.97 16.64 -10.43
CA PHE A 327 22.08 15.65 -9.84
C PHE A 327 22.34 15.51 -8.34
N VAL A 328 23.59 15.28 -7.92
CA VAL A 328 23.95 15.18 -6.50
C VAL A 328 23.65 16.47 -5.74
N LEU A 329 23.90 17.63 -6.34
CA LEU A 329 23.59 18.93 -5.76
C LEU A 329 22.08 19.10 -5.54
N CYS A 330 21.24 18.68 -6.50
CA CYS A 330 19.79 18.68 -6.34
C CYS A 330 19.33 17.84 -5.14
N PHE A 331 19.84 16.62 -4.98
CA PHE A 331 19.52 15.77 -3.82
C PHE A 331 19.98 16.40 -2.50
N THR A 332 21.17 17.01 -2.49
CA THR A 332 21.68 17.72 -1.31
C THR A 332 20.78 18.89 -0.94
N ILE A 333 20.33 19.69 -1.92
CA ILE A 333 19.38 20.78 -1.69
C ILE A 333 18.07 20.25 -1.11
N VAL A 334 17.54 19.13 -1.63
CA VAL A 334 16.30 18.54 -1.11
C VAL A 334 16.44 18.16 0.37
N ILE A 335 17.55 17.54 0.76
CA ILE A 335 17.81 17.18 2.16
C ILE A 335 17.86 18.44 3.04
N ILE A 336 18.57 19.48 2.60
CA ILE A 336 18.62 20.77 3.31
C ILE A 336 17.23 21.39 3.43
N GLN A 337 16.43 21.37 2.36
CA GLN A 337 15.06 21.89 2.37
C GLN A 337 14.18 21.16 3.40
N ARG A 338 14.31 19.83 3.55
CA ARG A 338 13.58 19.09 4.58
C ARG A 338 14.02 19.48 5.99
N GLY A 339 15.33 19.64 6.20
CA GLY A 339 15.86 20.17 7.47
C GLY A 339 15.25 21.53 7.82
N ILE A 340 15.19 22.45 6.85
CA ILE A 340 14.57 23.77 7.03
C ILE A 340 13.07 23.64 7.30
N GLN A 341 12.36 22.73 6.62
CA GLN A 341 10.93 22.50 6.83
C GLN A 341 10.61 22.16 8.29
N ILE A 342 11.49 21.42 8.97
CA ILE A 342 11.37 21.04 10.38
C ILE A 342 11.85 22.18 11.30
N ALA A 343 12.92 22.88 10.91
CA ALA A 343 13.49 23.97 11.70
C ALA A 343 12.53 25.17 11.84
N VAL A 344 11.70 25.45 10.82
CA VAL A 344 10.74 26.57 10.83
C VAL A 344 9.75 26.53 12.01
N PRO A 345 8.97 25.44 12.23
CA PRO A 345 8.08 25.37 13.39
C PRO A 345 8.81 25.32 14.72
N ILE A 346 9.99 24.69 14.81
CA ILE A 346 10.83 24.69 16.01
C ILE A 346 11.24 26.13 16.37
N GLN A 347 11.69 26.89 15.37
CA GLN A 347 12.10 28.27 15.55
C GLN A 347 10.93 29.17 15.94
N ALA A 348 9.75 28.95 15.37
CA ALA A 348 8.53 29.64 15.79
C ALA A 348 8.21 29.35 17.27
N GLY A 349 8.31 28.10 17.71
CA GLY A 349 8.17 27.73 19.12
C GLY A 349 9.22 28.40 20.03
N ASN A 350 10.46 28.52 19.56
CA ASN A 350 11.52 29.21 20.29
C ASN A 350 11.25 30.71 20.45
N ILE A 351 10.78 31.38 19.39
CA ILE A 351 10.37 32.78 19.44
C ILE A 351 9.26 32.97 20.48
N THR A 352 8.23 32.12 20.45
CA THR A 352 7.12 32.18 21.41
C THR A 352 7.60 31.97 22.85
N ARG A 353 8.54 31.03 23.08
CA ARG A 353 9.13 30.78 24.41
C ARG A 353 9.85 32.01 24.98
N ILE A 354 10.67 32.68 24.15
CA ILE A 354 11.40 33.88 24.57
C ILE A 354 10.42 35.03 24.88
N LEU A 355 9.39 35.23 24.04
CA LEU A 355 8.36 36.24 24.27
C LEU A 355 7.53 35.96 25.53
N ALA A 356 7.33 34.69 25.87
CA ALA A 356 6.61 34.28 27.08
C ALA A 356 7.45 34.43 28.37
N GLY A 357 8.73 34.81 28.27
CA GLY A 357 9.61 34.98 29.44
C GLY A 357 10.12 33.66 30.04
N GLY A 358 10.12 32.57 29.26
CA GLY A 358 10.56 31.24 29.74
C GLY A 358 12.04 31.17 30.16
N ASP A 359 12.90 31.98 29.53
CA ASP A 359 14.36 31.93 29.70
C ASP A 359 14.95 33.17 30.41
N GLY A 360 14.12 34.04 31.02
CA GLY A 360 14.58 35.24 31.75
C GLY A 360 13.77 36.51 31.43
N PRO A 361 14.32 37.72 31.69
CA PRO A 361 13.59 38.97 31.45
C PRO A 361 13.21 39.10 29.97
N VAL A 362 11.96 39.52 29.72
CA VAL A 362 11.41 39.64 28.37
C VAL A 362 12.23 40.62 27.54
N GLN A 363 13.01 40.09 26.60
CA GLN A 363 13.79 40.86 25.62
C GLN A 363 13.25 40.55 24.22
N MET A 364 13.30 41.52 23.30
CA MET A 364 12.90 41.29 21.91
C MET A 364 13.89 40.34 21.21
N PRO A 365 13.48 39.15 20.74
CA PRO A 365 14.41 38.16 20.17
C PRO A 365 14.69 38.42 18.69
N TRP A 366 15.31 39.56 18.38
CA TRP A 366 15.64 39.96 17.01
C TRP A 366 16.47 38.90 16.26
N GLN A 367 17.38 38.21 16.94
CA GLN A 367 18.16 37.12 16.37
C GLN A 367 17.28 35.93 15.96
N ALA A 368 16.36 35.52 16.83
CA ALA A 368 15.49 34.38 16.56
C ALA A 368 14.51 34.69 15.41
N ILE A 369 14.00 35.92 15.36
CA ILE A 369 13.13 36.40 14.28
C ILE A 369 13.89 36.48 12.95
N SER A 370 15.11 37.02 12.94
CA SER A 370 15.96 37.09 11.74
C SER A 370 16.25 35.70 11.17
N LEU A 371 16.56 34.72 12.04
CA LEU A 371 16.77 33.34 11.65
C LEU A 371 15.50 32.71 11.07
N TYR A 372 14.33 32.96 11.69
CA TYR A 372 13.04 32.48 11.18
C TYR A 372 12.73 33.03 9.77
N ILE A 373 12.96 34.33 9.55
CA ILE A 373 12.78 34.96 8.23
C ILE A 373 13.72 34.32 7.21
N THR A 374 14.98 34.08 7.59
CA THR A 374 15.97 33.41 6.74
C THR A 374 15.48 32.02 6.34
N PHE A 375 15.04 31.20 7.30
CA PHE A 375 14.47 29.88 7.01
C PHE A 375 13.24 29.97 6.10
N ARG A 376 12.35 30.96 6.29
CA ARG A 376 11.18 31.16 5.43
C ARG A 376 11.54 31.50 3.98
N ILE A 377 12.59 32.28 3.74
CA ILE A 377 13.07 32.61 2.38
C ILE A 377 13.58 31.36 1.65
N PHE A 378 14.23 30.45 2.38
CA PHE A 378 14.75 29.21 1.84
C PHE A 378 13.72 28.06 1.80
N GLN A 379 12.61 28.18 2.52
CA GLN A 379 11.55 27.16 2.63
C GLN A 379 10.65 27.12 1.39
N GLY A 380 10.23 25.89 1.02
CA GLY A 380 9.19 25.65 0.01
C GLY A 380 9.71 25.45 -1.41
N SER A 381 8.81 25.03 -2.30
CA SER A 381 9.09 24.83 -3.73
C SER A 381 9.44 26.15 -4.44
N ASN A 382 8.79 27.24 -4.02
CA ASN A 382 9.04 28.60 -4.53
C ASN A 382 10.09 29.37 -3.71
N GLY A 383 10.67 28.76 -2.67
CA GLY A 383 11.78 29.35 -1.91
C GLY A 383 13.07 29.37 -2.74
N LEU A 384 14.09 30.11 -2.27
CA LEU A 384 15.34 30.28 -3.02
C LEU A 384 16.06 28.94 -3.31
N LEU A 385 16.05 28.01 -2.34
CA LEU A 385 16.58 26.66 -2.55
C LEU A 385 15.75 25.86 -3.57
N GLY A 386 14.43 26.03 -3.56
CA GLY A 386 13.52 25.33 -4.47
C GLY A 386 13.72 25.79 -5.91
N ALA A 387 13.82 27.10 -6.12
CA ALA A 387 14.12 27.70 -7.41
C ALA A 387 15.52 27.29 -7.90
N ALA A 388 16.55 27.34 -7.04
CA ALA A 388 17.89 26.91 -7.40
C ALA A 388 17.94 25.43 -7.83
N ARG A 389 17.28 24.54 -7.08
CA ARG A 389 17.12 23.13 -7.44
C ARG A 389 16.42 22.98 -8.79
N GLN A 390 15.34 23.72 -9.03
CA GLN A 390 14.58 23.62 -10.28
C GLN A 390 15.44 24.03 -11.48
N VAL A 391 16.23 25.10 -11.37
CA VAL A 391 17.18 25.51 -12.43
C VAL A 391 18.23 24.44 -12.69
N LEU A 392 18.77 23.81 -11.64
CA LEU A 392 19.73 22.71 -11.76
C LEU A 392 19.10 21.44 -12.36
N TRP A 393 17.79 21.26 -12.20
CA TRP A 393 17.07 20.09 -12.71
C TRP A 393 16.76 20.17 -14.20
N ILE A 394 16.48 21.36 -14.75
CA ILE A 394 16.18 21.55 -16.19
C ILE A 394 17.16 20.82 -17.13
N PRO A 395 18.50 20.94 -17.01
CA PRO A 395 19.41 20.24 -17.91
C PRO A 395 19.38 18.72 -17.74
N ILE A 396 19.11 18.23 -16.53
CA ILE A 396 18.97 16.79 -16.25
C ILE A 396 17.67 16.27 -16.87
N GLU A 397 16.60 17.03 -16.74
CA GLU A 397 15.30 16.75 -17.35
C GLU A 397 15.44 16.63 -18.87
N GLN A 398 16.09 17.59 -19.52
CA GLN A 398 16.31 17.57 -20.97
C GLN A 398 17.18 16.37 -21.42
N TYR A 399 18.21 16.02 -20.64
CA TYR A 399 19.03 14.84 -20.89
C TYR A 399 18.19 13.55 -20.82
N SER A 400 17.44 13.38 -19.74
CA SER A 400 16.56 12.22 -19.50
C SER A 400 15.53 12.08 -20.61
N TYR A 401 14.87 13.18 -20.99
CA TYR A 401 13.91 13.19 -22.10
C TYR A 401 14.54 12.70 -23.41
N ARG A 402 15.72 13.24 -23.77
CA ARG A 402 16.42 12.85 -25.00
C ARG A 402 16.79 11.38 -25.01
N GLU A 403 17.43 10.88 -23.97
CA GLU A 403 17.87 9.47 -23.91
C GLU A 403 16.67 8.51 -23.93
N LEU A 404 15.60 8.83 -23.20
CA LEU A 404 14.38 8.03 -23.18
C LEU A 404 13.69 8.03 -24.57
N SER A 405 13.56 9.19 -25.21
CA SER A 405 12.96 9.30 -26.54
C SER A 405 13.76 8.55 -27.61
N VAL A 406 15.10 8.62 -27.56
CA VAL A 406 15.97 7.89 -28.49
C VAL A 406 15.84 6.38 -28.27
N ALA A 407 15.91 5.92 -27.01
CA ALA A 407 15.79 4.49 -26.70
C ALA A 407 14.41 3.93 -27.09
N ALA A 408 13.33 4.68 -26.85
CA ALA A 408 11.99 4.27 -27.25
C ALA A 408 11.84 4.23 -28.78
N PHE A 409 12.40 5.20 -29.50
CA PHE A 409 12.40 5.22 -30.97
C PHE A 409 13.18 4.05 -31.56
N GLU A 410 14.39 3.79 -31.05
CA GLU A 410 15.24 2.67 -31.46
C GLU A 410 14.53 1.33 -31.21
N HIS A 411 13.92 1.16 -30.03
CA HIS A 411 13.19 -0.05 -29.70
C HIS A 411 11.99 -0.28 -30.62
N VAL A 412 11.19 0.76 -30.89
CA VAL A 412 10.05 0.65 -31.81
C VAL A 412 10.52 0.26 -33.21
N HIS A 413 11.67 0.75 -33.68
CA HIS A 413 12.20 0.42 -35.00
C HIS A 413 12.74 -1.01 -35.12
N GLN A 414 13.10 -1.63 -33.99
CA GLN A 414 13.58 -3.02 -33.94
C GLN A 414 12.46 -4.06 -33.83
N LEU A 415 11.19 -3.64 -33.75
CA LEU A 415 10.04 -4.55 -33.66
C LEU A 415 9.73 -5.24 -35.00
N SER A 416 8.98 -6.35 -34.93
CA SER A 416 8.67 -7.15 -36.10
C SER A 416 7.77 -6.41 -37.10
N LEU A 417 7.85 -6.79 -38.38
CA LEU A 417 6.97 -6.25 -39.43
C LEU A 417 5.48 -6.45 -39.09
N GLU A 418 5.13 -7.56 -38.43
CA GLU A 418 3.77 -7.83 -37.95
C GLU A 418 3.28 -6.77 -36.96
N PHE A 419 4.13 -6.30 -36.05
CA PHE A 419 3.79 -5.21 -35.15
C PHE A 419 3.52 -3.90 -35.91
N HIS A 420 4.37 -3.57 -36.88
CA HIS A 420 4.24 -2.35 -37.68
C HIS A 420 3.01 -2.37 -38.61
N LEU A 421 2.61 -3.54 -39.12
CA LEU A 421 1.41 -3.68 -39.94
C LEU A 421 0.13 -3.78 -39.11
N GLY A 422 0.21 -4.33 -37.89
CA GLY A 422 -0.94 -4.55 -37.01
C GLY A 422 -1.40 -3.35 -36.20
N LYS A 423 -0.64 -2.25 -36.16
CA LYS A 423 -0.97 -1.03 -35.39
C LYS A 423 -1.08 0.20 -36.28
N LYS A 424 -2.00 1.09 -35.94
CA LYS A 424 -2.10 2.40 -36.60
C LYS A 424 -0.84 3.21 -36.26
N THR A 425 -0.06 3.58 -37.27
CA THR A 425 1.20 4.36 -37.11
C THR A 425 1.01 5.62 -36.26
N GLY A 426 -0.13 6.30 -36.41
CA GLY A 426 -0.48 7.48 -35.60
C GLY A 426 -0.62 7.19 -34.09
N GLU A 427 -1.09 6.00 -33.70
CA GLU A 427 -1.17 5.60 -32.28
C GLU A 427 0.23 5.35 -31.70
N VAL A 428 1.13 4.74 -32.48
CA VAL A 428 2.51 4.48 -32.07
C VAL A 428 3.29 5.79 -31.92
N LEU A 429 3.17 6.71 -32.88
CA LEU A 429 3.78 8.05 -32.78
C LEU A 429 3.20 8.86 -31.62
N SER A 430 1.87 8.79 -31.40
CA SER A 430 1.23 9.44 -30.25
C SER A 430 1.74 8.87 -28.92
N ALA A 431 1.96 7.56 -28.84
CA ALA A 431 2.52 6.92 -27.64
C ALA A 431 3.97 7.35 -27.41
N LEU A 432 4.79 7.43 -28.47
CA LEU A 432 6.18 7.89 -28.40
C LEU A 432 6.27 9.36 -27.96
N GLY A 433 5.38 10.23 -28.49
CA GLY A 433 5.29 11.64 -28.11
C GLY A 433 4.86 11.88 -26.65
N LYS A 434 4.15 10.93 -26.05
CA LYS A 434 3.79 10.98 -24.61
C LYS A 434 4.98 10.71 -23.68
N GLY A 435 6.16 10.37 -24.18
CA GLY A 435 7.37 10.19 -23.37
C GLY A 435 7.75 11.40 -22.52
N SER A 436 7.40 12.63 -22.94
CA SER A 436 7.58 13.85 -22.14
C SER A 436 6.83 13.77 -20.79
N SER A 437 5.62 13.21 -20.79
CA SER A 437 4.84 13.05 -19.56
C SER A 437 5.48 12.09 -18.56
N LEU A 438 6.28 11.13 -19.03
CA LEU A 438 7.05 10.25 -18.14
C LEU A 438 8.08 11.06 -17.37
N ASN A 439 8.80 11.96 -18.02
CA ASN A 439 9.84 12.77 -17.37
C ASN A 439 9.27 13.69 -16.28
N THR A 440 8.16 14.37 -16.58
CA THR A 440 7.43 15.19 -15.58
C THR A 440 6.90 14.33 -14.43
N PHE A 441 6.42 13.12 -14.72
CA PHE A 441 5.99 12.17 -13.69
C PHE A 441 7.15 11.71 -12.80
N LEU A 442 8.31 11.42 -13.39
CA LEU A 442 9.53 11.04 -12.67
C LEU A 442 9.97 12.17 -11.73
N GLU A 443 10.02 13.41 -12.22
CA GLU A 443 10.32 14.59 -11.39
C GLU A 443 9.35 14.70 -10.21
N SER A 444 8.05 14.57 -10.47
CA SER A 444 7.02 14.69 -9.43
C SER A 444 7.18 13.62 -8.35
N ILE A 445 7.47 12.38 -8.72
CA ILE A 445 7.73 11.31 -7.74
C ILE A 445 8.96 11.63 -6.90
N THR A 446 10.09 11.99 -7.54
CA THR A 446 11.36 12.18 -6.85
C THR A 446 11.36 13.37 -5.91
N PHE A 447 10.74 14.49 -6.30
CA PHE A 447 10.84 15.75 -5.56
C PHE A 447 9.59 16.16 -4.79
N ASN A 448 8.42 15.56 -5.07
CA ASN A 448 7.20 15.83 -4.32
C ASN A 448 6.79 14.62 -3.47
N VAL A 449 6.59 13.47 -4.10
CA VAL A 449 6.01 12.30 -3.41
C VAL A 449 6.99 11.71 -2.40
N LEU A 450 8.23 11.43 -2.81
CA LEU A 450 9.22 10.81 -1.92
C LEU A 450 9.54 11.70 -0.70
N PRO A 451 9.84 13.01 -0.84
CA PRO A 451 10.09 13.86 0.31
C PRO A 451 8.87 13.99 1.23
N MET A 452 7.64 14.00 0.67
CA MET A 452 6.42 14.03 1.47
C MET A 452 6.26 12.79 2.36
N LEU A 453 6.62 11.60 1.87
CA LEU A 453 6.61 10.37 2.67
C LEU A 453 7.67 10.40 3.78
N VAL A 454 8.85 10.95 3.49
CA VAL A 454 9.92 11.13 4.50
C VAL A 454 9.48 12.14 5.57
N ASP A 455 8.89 13.27 5.17
CA ASP A 455 8.40 14.31 6.07
C ASP A 455 7.31 13.76 7.00
N LEU A 456 6.41 12.91 6.48
CA LEU A 456 5.41 12.22 7.27
C LEU A 456 6.03 11.33 8.35
N GLY A 457 6.99 10.47 7.99
CA GLY A 457 7.66 9.59 8.94
C GLY A 457 8.42 10.38 10.00
N LEU A 458 9.13 11.43 9.59
CA LEU A 458 9.88 12.28 10.49
C LEU A 458 8.95 13.08 11.43
N ALA A 459 7.80 13.54 10.96
CA ALA A 459 6.80 14.19 11.81
C ALA A 459 6.34 13.25 12.94
N ILE A 460 5.99 12.00 12.62
CA ILE A 460 5.57 11.01 13.62
C ILE A 460 6.69 10.76 14.66
N VAL A 461 7.93 10.58 14.21
CA VAL A 461 9.08 10.39 15.11
C VAL A 461 9.33 11.62 15.98
N TYR A 462 9.23 12.82 15.41
CA TYR A 462 9.41 14.07 16.14
C TYR A 462 8.37 14.22 17.26
N PHE A 463 7.08 14.02 16.96
CA PHE A 463 6.04 14.09 17.99
C PHE A 463 6.19 13.01 19.07
N LEU A 464 6.62 11.81 18.69
CA LEU A 464 6.86 10.71 19.64
C LEU A 464 7.96 11.06 20.66
N ILE A 465 9.03 11.72 20.22
CA ILE A 465 10.17 12.07 21.09
C ILE A 465 9.90 13.33 21.91
N PHE A 466 9.28 14.36 21.33
CA PHE A 466 9.16 15.68 21.97
C PHE A 466 7.84 15.93 22.71
N PHE A 467 6.74 15.28 22.33
CA PHE A 467 5.40 15.57 22.85
C PHE A 467 4.71 14.36 23.51
N ASP A 468 5.34 13.18 23.53
CA ASP A 468 4.82 11.91 24.05
C ASP A 468 3.98 11.06 23.05
N ALA A 469 3.89 9.76 23.32
CA ALA A 469 3.28 8.74 22.46
C ALA A 469 1.78 8.97 22.21
N TYR A 470 1.08 9.66 23.11
CA TYR A 470 -0.33 10.01 22.91
C TYR A 470 -0.54 10.94 21.71
N TYR A 471 0.27 12.00 21.60
CA TYR A 471 0.17 12.94 20.48
C TYR A 471 0.59 12.29 19.15
N ALA A 472 1.65 11.47 19.19
CA ALA A 472 2.08 10.70 18.03
C ALA A 472 0.97 9.78 17.50
N LEU A 473 0.22 9.14 18.40
CA LEU A 473 -0.91 8.28 18.04
C LEU A 473 -2.03 9.07 17.33
N VAL A 474 -2.43 10.22 17.87
CA VAL A 474 -3.49 11.05 17.26
C VAL A 474 -3.11 11.45 15.83
N ILE A 475 -1.87 11.90 15.63
CA ILE A 475 -1.37 12.29 14.30
C ILE A 475 -1.33 11.08 13.36
N ALA A 476 -0.88 9.92 13.84
CA ALA A 476 -0.86 8.70 13.06
C ALA A 476 -2.27 8.27 12.62
N VAL A 477 -3.26 8.32 13.52
CA VAL A 477 -4.68 8.00 13.24
C VAL A 477 -5.25 8.91 12.16
N VAL A 478 -5.12 10.23 12.33
CA VAL A 478 -5.65 11.21 11.37
C VAL A 478 -4.99 11.05 10.01
N THR A 479 -3.67 10.88 9.98
CA THR A 479 -2.93 10.73 8.73
C THR A 479 -3.28 9.43 8.03
N PHE A 480 -3.42 8.33 8.76
CA PHE A 480 -3.82 7.04 8.21
C PHE A 480 -5.17 7.15 7.49
N TRP A 481 -6.19 7.70 8.15
CA TRP A 481 -7.51 7.87 7.55
C TRP A 481 -7.50 8.82 6.35
N TYR A 482 -6.75 9.91 6.44
CA TYR A 482 -6.58 10.84 5.33
C TYR A 482 -6.01 10.13 4.10
N ILE A 483 -4.90 9.40 4.25
CA ILE A 483 -4.24 8.67 3.15
C ILE A 483 -5.17 7.58 2.60
N TYR A 484 -5.80 6.79 3.47
CA TYR A 484 -6.69 5.71 3.07
C TYR A 484 -7.87 6.21 2.22
N ILE A 485 -8.60 7.21 2.72
CA ILE A 485 -9.74 7.80 2.01
C ILE A 485 -9.28 8.42 0.69
N THR A 486 -8.14 9.11 0.68
CA THR A 486 -7.58 9.75 -0.51
C THR A 486 -7.27 8.72 -1.59
N ILE A 487 -6.63 7.60 -1.24
CA ILE A 487 -6.31 6.52 -2.18
C ILE A 487 -7.60 5.90 -2.72
N ARG A 488 -8.59 5.59 -1.87
CA ARG A 488 -9.88 5.02 -2.31
C ARG A 488 -10.61 5.96 -3.26
N MET A 489 -10.66 7.25 -2.94
CA MET A 489 -11.25 8.25 -3.82
C MET A 489 -10.48 8.40 -5.14
N ALA A 490 -9.14 8.37 -5.09
CA ALA A 490 -8.30 8.47 -6.28
C ALA A 490 -8.49 7.26 -7.21
N ALA A 491 -8.54 6.05 -6.65
CA ALA A 491 -8.80 4.82 -7.41
C ALA A 491 -10.17 4.86 -8.09
N TRP A 492 -11.21 5.29 -7.36
CA TRP A 492 -12.55 5.47 -7.92
C TRP A 492 -12.57 6.52 -9.04
N ARG A 493 -11.92 7.68 -8.82
CA ARG A 493 -11.83 8.75 -9.83
C ARG A 493 -11.04 8.33 -11.07
N ALA A 494 -10.04 7.47 -10.91
CA ALA A 494 -9.24 6.98 -12.03
C ALA A 494 -10.07 6.15 -13.01
N ASP A 495 -11.01 5.32 -12.53
CA ASP A 495 -11.89 4.56 -13.42
C ASP A 495 -12.87 5.47 -14.19
N ILE A 496 -13.46 6.46 -13.52
CA ILE A 496 -14.29 7.47 -14.18
C ILE A 496 -13.49 8.20 -15.27
N ARG A 497 -12.25 8.62 -14.96
CA ARG A 497 -11.39 9.30 -15.93
C ARG A 497 -11.02 8.39 -17.11
N ARG A 498 -10.90 7.09 -16.89
CA ARG A 498 -10.67 6.09 -17.94
C ARG A 498 -11.87 5.99 -18.87
N GLN A 499 -13.08 5.89 -18.32
CA GLN A 499 -14.32 5.86 -19.11
C GLN A 499 -14.45 7.12 -19.97
N ALA A 500 -14.25 8.31 -19.38
CA ALA A 500 -14.25 9.58 -20.10
C ALA A 500 -13.19 9.64 -21.21
N THR A 501 -11.98 9.13 -20.97
CA THR A 501 -10.90 9.11 -21.98
C THR A 501 -11.21 8.13 -23.12
N ASN A 502 -11.93 7.03 -22.85
CA ASN A 502 -12.32 6.09 -23.89
C ASN A 502 -13.46 6.64 -24.75
N ALA A 503 -14.48 7.25 -24.14
CA ALA A 503 -15.55 7.94 -24.86
C ALA A 503 -14.98 9.06 -25.76
N SER A 504 -14.08 9.89 -25.23
CA SER A 504 -13.40 10.94 -26.02
C SER A 504 -12.61 10.39 -27.22
N ARG A 505 -12.04 9.18 -27.12
CA ARG A 505 -11.36 8.54 -28.27
C ARG A 505 -12.34 8.03 -29.32
N GLU A 506 -13.51 7.55 -28.89
CA GLU A 506 -14.58 7.12 -29.79
C GLU A 506 -15.17 8.31 -30.53
N GLU A 507 -15.41 9.41 -29.82
CA GLU A 507 -15.79 10.71 -30.39
C GLU A 507 -14.78 11.15 -31.47
N ASP A 508 -13.47 11.16 -31.14
CA ASP A 508 -12.42 11.53 -32.09
C ASP A 508 -12.37 10.60 -33.31
N ALA A 509 -12.61 9.29 -33.12
CA ALA A 509 -12.63 8.32 -34.19
C ALA A 509 -13.81 8.54 -35.15
N VAL A 510 -15.02 8.77 -34.63
CA VAL A 510 -16.22 9.08 -35.41
C VAL A 510 -16.04 10.37 -36.20
N LYS A 511 -15.55 11.42 -35.53
CA LYS A 511 -15.26 12.71 -36.16
C LYS A 511 -14.26 12.58 -37.32
N ASN A 512 -13.16 11.86 -37.10
CA ASN A 512 -12.12 11.70 -38.11
C ASN A 512 -12.60 10.84 -39.30
N ASP A 513 -13.37 9.79 -39.05
CA ASP A 513 -13.95 8.93 -40.08
C ASP A 513 -14.92 9.70 -40.99
N SER A 514 -15.79 10.51 -40.39
CA SER A 514 -16.73 11.39 -41.10
C SER A 514 -16.02 12.43 -41.97
N MET A 515 -14.97 13.07 -41.43
CA MET A 515 -14.17 14.06 -42.16
C MET A 515 -13.34 13.46 -43.29
N THR A 516 -12.77 12.27 -43.08
CA THR A 516 -11.97 11.58 -44.11
C THR A 516 -12.86 11.09 -45.24
N SER A 517 -14.10 10.67 -44.92
CA SER A 517 -15.09 10.17 -45.87
C SER A 517 -16.09 11.26 -46.31
N TYR A 518 -15.68 12.53 -46.27
CA TYR A 518 -16.56 13.68 -46.55
C TYR A 518 -17.29 13.55 -47.89
N GLU A 519 -16.58 13.12 -48.93
CA GLU A 519 -17.17 12.93 -50.27
C GLU A 519 -18.28 11.88 -50.24
N THR A 520 -18.05 10.75 -49.60
CA THR A 520 -19.04 9.66 -49.46
C THR A 520 -20.28 10.13 -48.71
N VAL A 521 -20.11 10.85 -47.60
CA VAL A 521 -21.23 11.40 -46.82
C VAL A 521 -22.09 12.33 -47.69
N LYS A 522 -21.45 13.17 -48.52
CA LYS A 522 -22.14 14.05 -49.47
C LYS A 522 -22.81 13.31 -50.63
N TYR A 523 -22.17 12.28 -51.20
CA TYR A 523 -22.75 11.47 -52.27
C TYR A 523 -24.03 10.75 -51.84
N PHE A 524 -24.10 10.27 -50.60
CA PHE A 524 -25.26 9.55 -50.07
C PHE A 524 -26.25 10.43 -49.30
N ASN A 525 -26.00 11.74 -49.18
CA ASN A 525 -26.80 12.67 -48.39
C ASN A 525 -27.01 12.18 -46.92
N ALA A 526 -25.98 11.57 -46.34
CA ALA A 526 -26.03 10.88 -45.04
C ALA A 526 -25.63 11.79 -43.86
N GLU A 527 -25.71 13.10 -44.03
CA GLU A 527 -25.23 14.08 -43.04
C GLU A 527 -25.93 13.97 -41.69
N GLU A 528 -27.27 13.82 -41.70
CA GLU A 528 -28.05 13.71 -40.47
C GLU A 528 -27.71 12.44 -39.68
N TYR A 529 -27.40 11.35 -40.38
CA TYR A 529 -26.93 10.10 -39.76
C TYR A 529 -25.58 10.32 -39.06
N GLU A 530 -24.61 10.92 -39.75
CA GLU A 530 -23.29 11.20 -39.16
C GLU A 530 -23.36 12.22 -38.03
N PHE A 531 -24.25 13.22 -38.11
CA PHE A 531 -24.48 14.17 -37.00
C PHE A 531 -25.07 13.46 -35.78
N ASN A 532 -26.01 12.54 -35.95
CA ASN A 532 -26.57 11.77 -34.84
C ASN A 532 -25.55 10.80 -34.25
N ARG A 533 -24.77 10.12 -35.09
CA ARG A 533 -23.65 9.25 -34.67
C ARG A 533 -22.60 10.02 -33.86
N TYR A 534 -22.28 11.26 -34.25
CA TYR A 534 -21.38 12.12 -33.48
C TYR A 534 -22.01 12.58 -32.15
N ARG A 535 -23.31 12.90 -32.12
CA ARG A 535 -24.03 13.24 -30.88
C ARG A 535 -24.12 12.08 -29.89
N GLU A 536 -24.25 10.85 -30.38
CA GLU A 536 -24.27 9.64 -29.55
C GLU A 536 -22.90 9.29 -28.97
N ALA A 537 -21.81 9.69 -29.65
CA ALA A 537 -20.44 9.49 -29.18
C ALA A 537 -19.97 10.54 -28.14
N LEU A 538 -20.71 11.65 -28.01
CA LEU A 538 -20.52 12.74 -27.03
C LEU A 538 -21.22 12.40 -25.69
#